data_AF-A0A1G6W0F6-F1
#
_entry.id   AF-A0A1G6W0F6-F1
#
_cell.length_a   1.000
_cell.length_b   1.000
_cell.length_c   1.000
_cell.angle_alpha   90.00
_cell.angle_beta   90.00
_cell.angle_gamma   90.00
#
_symmetry.space_group_name_H-M   'P 1'
#
loop_
_entity.id
_entity.type
_entity.pdbx_description
1 polymer ?
#
loop_
_entity_poly.entity_id
_entity_poly.type
_entity_poly.pdbx_seq_one_letter_code
_entity_poly.pdbx_strand_id
1 'polypeptide(L)'
;MYVAFFVESASDTAPTTDGRGRPAGKLPYDSARLAGFGREYFVLRPRVPGSAAILYKKSSFTRHAYNRSDAPGIERASSLYDNPVYVPANGDEPGGHKVSAHRPGGVNDLAYWDAPFIAWLEREGYQVEFCTDLDLHEDPNLLSPYRLLLSVGHDEYWSARMREHVEAFVDAGGNVAFFSANTCWWRVHVVDGGTALVCDTDHDVDGVYPHLPATDQWWPPEPDGVGAPENALTGVSFRNGGMWPGDDWPGDRPRTGFLVQHADHWVYEGTGLRDGSGGRGADRLGAGQPLIGYECDGAAYTVDERGVARPTGADGTPESFLILGIAVLAPTHDDFHNPKPGHWNCVSRESATGPRAATMGIHTRNGTVFTAATTDWPAIVGRGCDVGVGRVTRNVLDRLST
;
A
#
# COMPACT_ATOMS: atom_id res chain seq x y z
N MET A 1 5.83 21.90 -3.82
CA MET A 1 5.64 21.59 -5.24
C MET A 1 4.46 20.63 -5.33
N TYR A 2 3.44 20.90 -6.14
CA TYR A 2 2.12 20.28 -5.96
C TYR A 2 1.95 18.97 -6.73
N VAL A 3 1.18 18.03 -6.18
CA VAL A 3 0.33 17.17 -7.02
C VAL A 3 -0.72 18.10 -7.61
N ALA A 4 -0.63 18.34 -8.92
CA ALA A 4 -1.56 19.24 -9.59
C ALA A 4 -2.84 18.46 -9.90
N PHE A 5 -3.95 19.02 -9.46
CA PHE A 5 -5.29 18.60 -9.89
C PHE A 5 -5.68 19.42 -11.13
N PHE A 6 -6.67 18.91 -11.88
CA PHE A 6 -7.48 19.58 -12.93
C PHE A 6 -7.08 19.26 -14.38
N VAL A 7 -7.96 18.48 -15.02
CA VAL A 7 -8.37 18.70 -16.42
C VAL A 7 -9.87 18.97 -16.37
N GLU A 8 -10.29 20.20 -16.66
CA GLU A 8 -11.72 20.52 -16.81
C GLU A 8 -12.20 20.01 -18.18
N SER A 9 -13.13 19.06 -18.17
CA SER A 9 -14.03 18.86 -19.31
C SER A 9 -15.46 18.77 -18.82
N ALA A 10 -16.33 19.63 -19.37
CA ALA A 10 -17.76 19.54 -19.14
C ALA A 10 -18.28 18.21 -19.69
N SER A 11 -18.97 17.43 -18.86
CA SER A 11 -19.81 16.33 -19.34
C SER A 11 -21.20 16.50 -18.74
N ASP A 12 -22.18 16.73 -19.60
CA ASP A 12 -23.59 16.71 -19.21
C ASP A 12 -23.98 15.30 -18.74
N THR A 13 -24.68 15.26 -17.59
CA THR A 13 -25.36 14.11 -16.95
C THR A 13 -24.55 13.26 -15.96
N ALA A 14 -25.03 13.23 -14.71
CA ALA A 14 -24.61 12.29 -13.66
C ALA A 14 -25.66 11.15 -13.54
N PRO A 15 -25.26 9.86 -13.49
CA PRO A 15 -26.21 8.77 -13.24
C PRO A 15 -26.51 8.63 -11.75
N THR A 16 -27.75 8.25 -11.44
CA THR A 16 -28.25 7.99 -10.09
C THR A 16 -28.19 6.51 -9.69
N THR A 17 -27.70 5.62 -10.55
CA THR A 17 -27.63 4.16 -10.32
C THR A 17 -26.43 3.54 -11.01
N ASP A 18 -25.91 2.43 -10.47
CA ASP A 18 -25.02 1.57 -11.28
C ASP A 18 -25.80 0.89 -12.42
N GLY A 19 -25.10 0.40 -13.46
CA GLY A 19 -25.72 -0.30 -14.60
C GLY A 19 -26.40 -1.63 -14.24
N ARG A 20 -26.60 -1.92 -12.95
CA ARG A 20 -27.32 -3.09 -12.42
C ARG A 20 -28.47 -2.70 -11.48
N GLY A 21 -28.83 -1.42 -11.39
CA GLY A 21 -29.95 -0.93 -10.59
C GLY A 21 -29.72 -0.96 -9.07
N ARG A 22 -28.48 -1.11 -8.61
CA ARG A 22 -28.13 -0.95 -7.19
C ARG A 22 -27.88 0.53 -6.87
N PRO A 23 -28.28 1.01 -5.68
CA PRO A 23 -27.85 2.32 -5.23
C PRO A 23 -26.32 2.32 -5.15
N ALA A 24 -25.69 3.33 -5.75
CA ALA A 24 -24.25 3.54 -5.61
C ALA A 24 -23.95 3.66 -4.11
N GLY A 25 -23.01 2.84 -3.64
CA GLY A 25 -22.51 2.87 -2.28
C GLY A 25 -22.21 4.30 -1.82
N LYS A 26 -22.54 4.63 -0.58
CA LYS A 26 -22.24 5.97 -0.05
C LYS A 26 -20.75 6.02 0.21
N LEU A 27 -20.00 6.62 -0.71
CA LEU A 27 -18.63 7.04 -0.45
C LEU A 27 -18.60 7.83 0.88
N PRO A 28 -17.59 7.65 1.75
CA PRO A 28 -17.49 8.30 3.06
C PRO A 28 -17.22 9.82 2.97
N TYR A 29 -17.40 10.42 1.80
CA TYR A 29 -17.36 11.85 1.51
C TYR A 29 -18.55 12.23 0.61
N ASP A 30 -19.01 13.47 0.72
CA ASP A 30 -20.12 13.98 -0.08
C ASP A 30 -19.76 14.07 -1.57
N SER A 31 -20.12 13.04 -2.33
CA SER A 31 -19.94 12.99 -3.78
C SER A 31 -20.90 13.90 -4.54
N ALA A 32 -21.92 14.48 -3.89
CA ALA A 32 -22.80 15.45 -4.54
C ALA A 32 -22.08 16.78 -4.81
N ARG A 33 -20.99 17.08 -4.08
CA ARG A 33 -20.05 18.18 -4.41
C ARG A 33 -19.07 17.83 -5.56
N LEU A 34 -19.16 16.61 -6.09
CA LEU A 34 -18.31 16.09 -7.16
C LEU A 34 -19.08 15.80 -8.46
N ALA A 35 -20.38 16.12 -8.52
CA ALA A 35 -21.15 16.02 -9.75
C ALA A 35 -20.74 17.12 -10.75
N GLY A 36 -20.55 16.75 -12.04
CA GLY A 36 -20.47 17.68 -13.17
C GLY A 36 -19.10 17.96 -13.79
N PHE A 37 -18.01 17.33 -13.34
CA PHE A 37 -16.67 17.53 -13.92
C PHE A 37 -15.82 16.24 -13.87
N GLY A 38 -15.17 15.88 -14.98
CA GLY A 38 -14.06 14.93 -14.96
C GLY A 38 -12.90 15.51 -14.15
N ARG A 39 -12.25 14.71 -13.31
CA ARG A 39 -11.06 15.12 -12.55
C ARG A 39 -9.96 14.10 -12.77
N GLU A 40 -8.80 14.61 -13.11
CA GLU A 40 -7.57 13.86 -13.24
C GLU A 40 -6.50 14.55 -12.38
N TYR A 41 -5.50 13.80 -11.97
CA TYR A 41 -4.32 14.33 -11.29
C TYR A 41 -3.06 13.99 -12.07
N PHE A 42 -2.04 14.82 -11.92
CA PHE A 42 -0.70 14.52 -12.39
C PHE A 42 0.32 14.97 -11.36
N VAL A 43 1.47 14.32 -11.37
CA VAL A 43 2.58 14.65 -10.47
C VAL A 43 3.51 15.63 -11.17
N LEU A 44 3.78 16.76 -10.52
CA LEU A 44 4.80 17.71 -10.98
C LEU A 44 6.13 17.43 -10.26
N ARG A 45 7.12 17.02 -11.04
CA ARG A 45 8.48 16.79 -10.54
C ARG A 45 9.25 18.08 -10.30
N PRO A 46 10.23 18.06 -9.37
CA PRO A 46 11.19 19.15 -9.18
C PRO A 46 11.97 19.43 -10.45
N ARG A 47 12.07 20.72 -10.80
CA ARG A 47 12.98 21.17 -11.86
C ARG A 47 14.44 20.93 -11.46
N VAL A 48 14.73 21.05 -10.17
CA VAL A 48 16.03 20.76 -9.56
C VAL A 48 15.74 19.86 -8.35
N PRO A 49 15.97 18.54 -8.47
CA PRO A 49 15.76 17.59 -7.37
C PRO A 49 16.59 17.90 -6.13
N GLY A 50 16.09 17.50 -4.96
CA GLY A 50 16.83 17.55 -3.69
C GLY A 50 16.70 18.89 -2.95
N SER A 51 15.71 19.72 -3.29
CA SER A 51 15.40 20.90 -2.48
C SER A 51 14.68 20.54 -1.16
N ALA A 52 14.11 19.33 -1.11
CA ALA A 52 13.62 18.66 0.09
C ALA A 52 14.37 17.35 0.30
N ALA A 53 14.54 16.93 1.56
CA ALA A 53 15.15 15.64 1.88
C ALA A 53 14.18 14.45 1.70
N ILE A 54 12.89 14.72 1.55
CA ILE A 54 11.82 13.72 1.46
C ILE A 54 11.26 13.69 0.03
N LEU A 55 11.26 12.50 -0.58
CA LEU A 55 10.56 12.21 -1.82
C LEU A 55 9.30 11.41 -1.53
N TYR A 56 8.16 11.92 -1.97
CA TYR A 56 6.86 11.26 -1.89
C TYR A 56 6.56 10.52 -3.20
N LYS A 57 6.44 9.20 -3.14
CA LYS A 57 6.04 8.37 -4.29
C LYS A 57 4.53 8.21 -4.33
N LYS A 58 3.90 8.60 -5.44
CA LYS A 58 2.50 8.28 -5.71
C LYS A 58 2.39 6.91 -6.38
N SER A 59 1.60 6.01 -5.79
CA SER A 59 1.30 4.65 -6.27
C SER A 59 0.39 4.62 -7.52
N SER A 60 0.83 5.28 -8.58
CA SER A 60 0.19 5.34 -9.90
C SER A 60 -0.03 3.97 -10.57
N PHE A 61 0.87 2.99 -10.39
CA PHE A 61 0.72 1.65 -10.98
C PHE A 61 -0.46 0.92 -10.35
N THR A 62 -0.58 0.98 -9.02
CA THR A 62 -1.75 0.43 -8.30
C THR A 62 -3.03 1.12 -8.76
N ARG A 63 -3.04 2.45 -8.94
CA ARG A 63 -4.19 3.14 -9.54
C ARG A 63 -4.56 2.52 -10.89
N HIS A 64 -3.60 2.38 -11.81
CA HIS A 64 -3.89 1.86 -13.16
C HIS A 64 -4.29 0.39 -13.17
N ALA A 65 -3.79 -0.41 -12.22
CA ALA A 65 -4.20 -1.78 -12.01
C ALA A 65 -5.68 -1.90 -11.64
N TYR A 66 -6.20 -1.02 -10.77
CA TYR A 66 -7.60 -1.02 -10.34
C TYR A 66 -8.54 -0.17 -11.19
N ASN A 67 -8.00 0.73 -12.01
CA ASN A 67 -8.80 1.67 -12.79
C ASN A 67 -9.74 0.93 -13.75
N ARG A 68 -11.04 1.28 -13.70
CA ARG A 68 -12.09 0.75 -14.60
C ARG A 68 -12.59 1.78 -15.62
N SER A 69 -11.92 2.93 -15.71
CA SER A 69 -12.30 4.09 -16.53
C SER A 69 -13.80 4.40 -16.44
N ASP A 70 -14.23 4.78 -15.24
CA ASP A 70 -15.60 5.02 -14.85
C ASP A 70 -16.19 6.28 -15.50
N ALA A 71 -16.67 6.13 -16.74
CA ALA A 71 -17.49 7.11 -17.41
C ALA A 71 -18.92 6.56 -17.66
N PRO A 72 -19.97 7.27 -17.24
CA PRO A 72 -21.35 6.91 -17.55
C PRO A 72 -21.58 6.65 -19.04
N GLY A 73 -22.17 5.50 -19.38
CA GLY A 73 -22.55 5.17 -20.77
C GLY A 73 -21.40 4.75 -21.69
N ILE A 74 -20.16 4.66 -21.19
CA ILE A 74 -19.03 4.08 -21.92
C ILE A 74 -18.89 2.60 -21.53
N GLU A 75 -18.59 1.75 -22.51
CA GLU A 75 -18.18 0.36 -22.25
C GLU A 75 -17.00 0.38 -21.26
N ARG A 76 -17.15 -0.27 -20.12
CA ARG A 76 -16.15 -0.21 -19.05
C ARG A 76 -14.81 -0.71 -19.60
N ALA A 77 -13.78 0.15 -19.54
CA ALA A 77 -12.42 -0.36 -19.71
C ALA A 77 -12.08 -1.17 -18.47
N SER A 78 -11.56 -2.37 -18.62
CA SER A 78 -11.43 -3.25 -17.46
C SER A 78 -10.12 -3.02 -16.70
N SER A 79 -10.03 -3.61 -15.50
CA SER A 79 -8.88 -3.48 -14.60
C SER A 79 -7.92 -4.68 -14.80
N LEU A 80 -6.87 -4.85 -13.99
CA LEU A 80 -6.14 -6.13 -13.96
C LEU A 80 -6.96 -7.25 -13.30
N TYR A 81 -8.10 -6.93 -12.69
CA TYR A 81 -9.01 -7.86 -12.01
C TYR A 81 -10.29 -8.13 -12.81
N ASP A 82 -10.58 -7.33 -13.83
CA ASP A 82 -11.69 -7.52 -14.74
C ASP A 82 -11.05 -7.59 -16.12
N ASN A 83 -11.14 -8.67 -16.88
CA ASN A 83 -10.47 -8.75 -18.18
C ASN A 83 -10.92 -7.63 -19.17
N PRO A 84 -10.02 -7.02 -19.98
CA PRO A 84 -9.72 -7.76 -21.19
C PRO A 84 -8.24 -7.67 -21.62
N VAL A 85 -7.90 -8.55 -22.57
CA VAL A 85 -6.60 -8.67 -23.22
C VAL A 85 -5.55 -9.34 -22.34
N TYR A 86 -5.68 -10.67 -22.25
CA TYR A 86 -4.56 -11.55 -22.02
C TYR A 86 -3.58 -11.47 -23.20
N VAL A 87 -2.31 -11.27 -22.88
CA VAL A 87 -1.19 -11.30 -23.83
C VAL A 87 -0.40 -12.58 -23.56
N PRO A 88 -0.23 -13.47 -24.55
CA PRO A 88 0.63 -14.64 -24.38
C PRO A 88 2.09 -14.22 -24.33
N ALA A 89 2.88 -14.87 -23.47
CA ALA A 89 4.34 -14.71 -23.46
C ALA A 89 4.92 -15.19 -24.81
N ASN A 90 5.75 -14.35 -25.45
CA ASN A 90 6.40 -14.66 -26.74
C ASN A 90 7.87 -14.27 -26.70
N GLY A 91 8.77 -15.27 -26.64
CA GLY A 91 10.20 -15.00 -26.54
C GLY A 91 10.54 -14.31 -25.22
N ASP A 92 11.11 -13.10 -25.31
CA ASP A 92 11.48 -12.28 -24.15
C ASP A 92 10.34 -11.34 -23.68
N GLU A 93 9.18 -11.33 -24.36
CA GLU A 93 8.06 -10.48 -23.98
C GLU A 93 7.22 -11.10 -22.84
N PRO A 94 6.86 -10.32 -21.82
CA PRO A 94 6.05 -10.80 -20.70
C PRO A 94 4.63 -11.15 -21.15
N GLY A 95 4.12 -12.26 -20.63
CA GLY A 95 2.70 -12.62 -20.73
C GLY A 95 1.88 -12.05 -19.58
N GLY A 96 0.55 -12.11 -19.69
CA GLY A 96 -0.39 -11.70 -18.64
C GLY A 96 -1.44 -10.71 -19.11
N HIS A 97 -2.16 -10.09 -18.17
CA HIS A 97 -3.20 -9.12 -18.47
C HIS A 97 -2.59 -7.74 -18.70
N LYS A 98 -3.02 -7.06 -19.77
CA LYS A 98 -2.48 -5.75 -20.16
C LYS A 98 -3.47 -4.62 -19.92
N VAL A 99 -3.04 -3.57 -19.23
CA VAL A 99 -3.81 -2.33 -19.05
C VAL A 99 -3.03 -1.11 -19.52
N SER A 100 -3.74 -0.15 -20.14
CA SER A 100 -3.17 1.14 -20.53
C SER A 100 -3.11 2.11 -19.35
N ALA A 101 -2.05 2.91 -19.29
CA ALA A 101 -1.94 4.07 -18.40
C ALA A 101 -2.62 5.32 -18.98
N HIS A 102 -2.83 5.39 -20.30
CA HIS A 102 -3.47 6.52 -20.98
C HIS A 102 -4.99 6.36 -21.06
N ARG A 103 -5.66 6.32 -19.91
CA ARG A 103 -7.12 6.22 -19.82
C ARG A 103 -7.66 7.02 -18.64
N PRO A 104 -8.88 7.57 -18.73
CA PRO A 104 -9.51 8.25 -17.60
C PRO A 104 -9.55 7.33 -16.39
N GLY A 105 -9.43 7.89 -15.19
CA GLY A 105 -9.63 7.14 -13.96
C GLY A 105 -10.02 8.01 -12.80
N GLY A 106 -10.77 7.42 -11.87
CA GLY A 106 -11.11 8.08 -10.62
C GLY A 106 -9.89 8.55 -9.81
N VAL A 107 -10.18 9.40 -8.83
CA VAL A 107 -9.22 9.96 -7.87
C VAL A 107 -9.48 9.47 -6.44
N ASN A 108 -10.18 8.33 -6.31
CA ASN A 108 -10.68 7.84 -5.02
C ASN A 108 -9.53 7.45 -4.07
N ASP A 109 -8.49 6.79 -4.59
CA ASP A 109 -7.27 6.44 -3.87
C ASP A 109 -6.57 7.70 -3.35
N LEU A 110 -6.37 8.68 -4.23
CA LEU A 110 -5.75 9.97 -3.92
C LEU A 110 -6.58 10.73 -2.89
N ALA A 111 -7.90 10.79 -3.04
CA ALA A 111 -8.79 11.52 -2.14
C ALA A 111 -8.86 10.90 -0.74
N TYR A 112 -8.71 9.57 -0.64
CA TYR A 112 -8.85 8.86 0.61
C TYR A 112 -7.56 8.82 1.44
N TRP A 113 -6.42 8.51 0.81
CA TRP A 113 -5.13 8.34 1.49
C TRP A 113 -4.19 9.53 1.29
N ASP A 114 -3.83 9.82 0.05
CA ASP A 114 -2.75 10.75 -0.27
C ASP A 114 -3.10 12.20 0.10
N ALA A 115 -4.24 12.72 -0.36
CA ALA A 115 -4.60 14.12 -0.20
C ALA A 115 -4.73 14.55 1.27
N PRO A 116 -5.38 13.77 2.17
CA PRO A 116 -5.38 14.08 3.59
C PRO A 116 -3.97 14.08 4.21
N PHE A 117 -3.11 13.15 3.79
CA PHE A 117 -1.76 13.01 4.34
C PHE A 117 -0.82 14.11 3.82
N ILE A 118 -0.88 14.45 2.53
CA ILE A 118 -0.19 15.60 1.93
C ILE A 118 -0.61 16.90 2.63
N ALA A 119 -1.91 17.11 2.83
CA ALA A 119 -2.41 18.29 3.54
C ALA A 119 -1.91 18.34 5.01
N TRP A 120 -1.70 17.18 5.64
CA TRP A 120 -1.08 17.11 6.97
C TRP A 120 0.41 17.44 6.92
N LEU A 121 1.17 16.90 5.96
CA LEU A 121 2.59 17.22 5.76
C LEU A 121 2.79 18.73 5.60
N GLU A 122 1.97 19.37 4.75
CA GLU A 122 2.01 20.82 4.53
C GLU A 122 1.69 21.61 5.81
N ARG A 123 0.65 21.21 6.55
CA ARG A 123 0.26 21.85 7.82
C ARG A 123 1.32 21.73 8.92
N GLU A 124 2.05 20.63 8.96
CA GLU A 124 3.12 20.40 9.92
C GLU A 124 4.46 20.99 9.46
N GLY A 125 4.52 21.55 8.25
CA GLY A 125 5.69 22.25 7.73
C GLY A 125 6.72 21.36 7.02
N TYR A 126 6.41 20.10 6.76
CA TYR A 126 7.28 19.20 6.01
C TYR A 126 7.35 19.63 4.54
N GLN A 127 8.57 19.84 4.05
CA GLN A 127 8.82 20.02 2.63
C GLN A 127 9.01 18.64 1.99
N VAL A 128 8.26 18.37 0.92
CA VAL A 128 8.35 17.14 0.15
C VAL A 128 8.38 17.45 -1.34
N GLU A 129 9.15 16.66 -2.09
CA GLU A 129 9.08 16.58 -3.55
C GLU A 129 8.30 15.31 -3.95
N PHE A 130 7.82 15.23 -5.18
CA PHE A 130 6.95 14.14 -5.62
C PHE A 130 7.49 13.41 -6.85
N CYS A 131 7.28 12.10 -6.91
CA CYS A 131 7.49 11.27 -8.09
C CYS A 131 6.34 10.27 -8.30
N THR A 132 6.26 9.71 -9.49
CA THR A 132 5.41 8.56 -9.82
C THR A 132 6.20 7.26 -9.73
N ASP A 133 5.51 6.13 -9.88
CA ASP A 133 6.14 4.83 -10.04
C ASP A 133 6.96 4.74 -11.32
N LEU A 134 6.48 5.35 -12.41
CA LEU A 134 7.19 5.35 -13.69
C LEU A 134 8.51 6.11 -13.59
N ASP A 135 8.54 7.25 -12.88
CA ASP A 135 9.79 7.98 -12.63
C ASP A 135 10.83 7.09 -11.92
N LEU A 136 10.37 6.37 -10.90
CA LEU A 136 11.22 5.45 -10.13
C LEU A 136 11.61 4.21 -10.94
N HIS A 137 10.79 3.80 -11.92
CA HIS A 137 11.13 2.73 -12.87
C HIS A 137 12.22 3.16 -13.86
N GLU A 138 12.14 4.39 -14.37
CA GLU A 138 12.97 4.87 -15.48
C GLU A 138 14.34 5.38 -15.03
N ASP A 139 14.43 6.05 -13.88
CA ASP A 139 15.66 6.72 -13.44
C ASP A 139 16.31 6.00 -12.23
N PRO A 140 17.42 5.26 -12.43
CA PRO A 140 18.15 4.60 -11.35
C PRO A 140 18.77 5.57 -10.34
N ASN A 141 18.92 6.85 -10.69
CA ASN A 141 19.52 7.87 -9.83
C ASN A 141 18.48 8.78 -9.17
N LEU A 142 17.18 8.55 -9.40
CA LEU A 142 16.10 9.40 -8.90
C LEU A 142 16.21 9.65 -7.39
N LEU A 143 16.58 8.62 -6.63
CA LEU A 143 16.63 8.66 -5.17
C LEU A 143 17.90 9.31 -4.60
N SER A 144 18.94 9.48 -5.42
CA SER A 144 20.26 9.98 -4.96
C SER A 144 20.26 11.34 -4.24
N PRO A 145 19.35 12.30 -4.54
CA PRO A 145 19.30 13.59 -3.84
C PRO A 145 18.55 13.54 -2.50
N TYR A 146 17.91 12.43 -2.15
CA TYR A 146 16.97 12.34 -1.04
C TYR A 146 17.51 11.53 0.13
N ARG A 147 16.97 11.78 1.33
CA ARG A 147 17.22 10.98 2.54
C ARG A 147 16.12 9.97 2.82
N LEU A 148 14.89 10.32 2.47
CA LEU A 148 13.71 9.52 2.80
C LEU A 148 12.77 9.40 1.59
N LEU A 149 12.44 8.17 1.22
CA LEU A 149 11.34 7.85 0.31
C LEU A 149 10.07 7.51 1.12
N LEU A 150 8.94 8.13 0.77
CA LEU A 150 7.63 7.78 1.30
C LEU A 150 6.83 6.97 0.29
N SER A 151 6.30 5.84 0.73
CA SER A 151 5.25 5.07 0.04
C SER A 151 4.00 5.08 0.92
N VAL A 152 2.86 5.50 0.36
CA VAL A 152 1.70 5.91 1.15
C VAL A 152 0.40 5.32 0.59
N GLY A 153 -0.45 4.82 1.49
CA GLY A 153 -1.80 4.35 1.15
C GLY A 153 -1.78 2.89 0.71
N HIS A 154 -2.05 2.65 -0.56
CA HIS A 154 -2.08 1.31 -1.15
C HIS A 154 -1.13 1.23 -2.34
N ASP A 155 -0.02 0.51 -2.14
CA ASP A 155 1.13 0.52 -3.05
C ASP A 155 1.51 -0.90 -3.50
N GLU A 156 0.51 -1.60 -4.04
CA GLU A 156 0.55 -3.02 -4.39
C GLU A 156 1.38 -3.40 -5.63
N TYR A 157 1.35 -2.60 -6.69
CA TYR A 157 1.94 -2.97 -7.98
C TYR A 157 3.30 -2.32 -8.22
N TRP A 158 4.35 -3.12 -8.32
CA TRP A 158 5.74 -2.66 -8.44
C TRP A 158 6.46 -3.31 -9.62
N SER A 159 7.25 -2.54 -10.36
CA SER A 159 8.16 -3.14 -11.35
C SER A 159 9.45 -3.61 -10.70
N ALA A 160 10.12 -4.59 -11.32
CA ALA A 160 11.43 -5.06 -10.85
C ALA A 160 12.46 -3.94 -10.74
N ARG A 161 12.56 -3.07 -11.75
CA ARG A 161 13.47 -1.92 -11.72
C ARG A 161 13.20 -0.96 -10.56
N MET A 162 11.92 -0.63 -10.29
CA MET A 162 11.61 0.22 -9.14
C MET A 162 12.07 -0.39 -7.83
N ARG A 163 11.79 -1.68 -7.64
CA ARG A 163 12.20 -2.40 -6.44
C ARG A 163 13.72 -2.41 -6.31
N GLU A 164 14.44 -2.74 -7.37
CA GLU A 164 15.91 -2.72 -7.42
C GLU A 164 16.47 -1.33 -7.05
N HIS A 165 15.90 -0.25 -7.58
CA HIS A 165 16.34 1.11 -7.26
C HIS A 165 16.10 1.47 -5.79
N VAL A 166 14.97 1.06 -5.21
CA VAL A 166 14.68 1.30 -3.78
C VAL A 166 15.58 0.46 -2.88
N GLU A 167 15.79 -0.82 -3.21
CA GLU A 167 16.72 -1.69 -2.47
C GLU A 167 18.15 -1.13 -2.53
N ALA A 168 18.62 -0.69 -3.70
CA ALA A 168 19.92 -0.04 -3.86
C ALA A 168 20.02 1.27 -3.07
N PHE A 169 18.95 2.05 -3.01
CA PHE A 169 18.89 3.27 -2.20
C PHE A 169 19.02 2.96 -0.70
N VAL A 170 18.31 1.95 -0.20
CA VAL A 170 18.44 1.50 1.20
C VAL A 170 19.87 1.00 1.46
N ASP A 171 20.42 0.17 0.58
CA ASP A 171 21.79 -0.33 0.66
C ASP A 171 22.84 0.79 0.71
N ALA A 172 22.57 1.92 0.05
CA ALA A 172 23.42 3.12 0.05
C ALA A 172 23.23 4.02 1.29
N GLY A 173 22.38 3.63 2.24
CA GLY A 173 22.10 4.41 3.46
C GLY A 173 20.87 5.33 3.37
N GLY A 174 20.08 5.22 2.31
CA GLY A 174 18.79 5.90 2.17
C GLY A 174 17.71 5.27 3.05
N ASN A 175 16.70 6.04 3.42
CA ASN A 175 15.63 5.56 4.29
C ASN A 175 14.30 5.44 3.54
N VAL A 176 13.46 4.49 3.94
CA VAL A 176 12.12 4.31 3.38
C VAL A 176 11.09 4.24 4.51
N ALA A 177 9.96 4.94 4.35
CA ALA A 177 8.81 4.78 5.21
C ALA A 177 7.60 4.33 4.38
N PHE A 178 7.19 3.08 4.61
CA PHE A 178 5.97 2.51 4.07
C PHE A 178 4.81 2.81 5.01
N PHE A 179 4.10 3.91 4.77
CA PHE A 179 2.79 4.20 5.36
C PHE A 179 1.68 3.54 4.51
N SER A 180 1.86 2.25 4.23
CA SER A 180 1.09 1.44 3.29
C SER A 180 0.96 0.00 3.81
N ALA A 181 0.10 -0.78 3.15
CA ALA A 181 0.04 -2.24 3.24
C ALA A 181 -0.36 -2.84 1.89
N ASN A 182 -0.35 -4.17 1.82
CA ASN A 182 -0.35 -4.94 0.59
C ASN A 182 0.69 -4.36 -0.38
N THR A 183 1.88 -4.06 0.17
CA THR A 183 2.88 -3.25 -0.54
C THR A 183 3.79 -4.15 -1.35
N CYS A 184 3.99 -3.83 -2.62
CA CYS A 184 4.85 -4.63 -3.52
C CYS A 184 4.40 -6.10 -3.58
N TRP A 185 3.10 -6.34 -3.70
CA TRP A 185 2.53 -7.69 -3.77
C TRP A 185 2.61 -8.29 -5.18
N TRP A 186 2.37 -7.45 -6.19
CA TRP A 186 2.41 -7.83 -7.61
C TRP A 186 3.61 -7.21 -8.31
N ARG A 187 4.28 -8.01 -9.14
CA ARG A 187 5.24 -7.53 -10.13
C ARG A 187 4.49 -7.05 -11.36
N VAL A 188 4.81 -5.85 -11.85
CA VAL A 188 4.35 -5.38 -13.16
C VAL A 188 5.49 -5.23 -14.15
N HIS A 189 5.17 -5.48 -15.41
CA HIS A 189 6.03 -5.21 -16.54
C HIS A 189 5.58 -3.92 -17.22
N VAL A 190 6.46 -2.93 -17.26
CA VAL A 190 6.19 -1.67 -17.97
C VAL A 190 6.47 -1.89 -19.46
N VAL A 191 5.47 -1.70 -20.30
CA VAL A 191 5.54 -1.96 -21.75
C VAL A 191 5.10 -0.73 -22.55
N ASP A 192 5.15 -0.83 -23.88
CA ASP A 192 4.73 0.23 -24.81
C ASP A 192 5.39 1.59 -24.52
N GLY A 193 6.68 1.57 -24.19
CA GLY A 193 7.43 2.79 -23.89
C GLY A 193 6.92 3.57 -22.67
N GLY A 194 6.45 2.87 -21.63
CA GLY A 194 5.98 3.49 -20.38
C GLY A 194 4.49 3.77 -20.32
N THR A 195 3.71 3.34 -21.32
CA THR A 195 2.30 3.71 -21.46
C THR A 195 1.31 2.59 -21.13
N ALA A 196 1.81 1.39 -20.81
CA ALA A 196 1.00 0.27 -20.39
C ALA A 196 1.72 -0.62 -19.36
N LEU A 197 0.93 -1.37 -18.60
CA LEU A 197 1.38 -2.36 -17.63
C LEU A 197 0.88 -3.73 -18.05
N VAL A 198 1.73 -4.75 -17.94
CA VAL A 198 1.36 -6.17 -18.02
C VAL A 198 1.59 -6.80 -16.65
N CYS A 199 0.64 -7.63 -16.20
CA CYS A 199 0.75 -8.39 -14.97
C CYS A 199 -0.06 -9.68 -15.06
N ASP A 200 0.53 -10.78 -14.64
CA ASP A 200 -0.13 -12.06 -14.52
C ASP A 200 -0.65 -12.29 -13.08
N THR A 201 -1.83 -11.74 -12.82
CA THR A 201 -2.57 -11.93 -11.57
C THR A 201 -3.48 -13.16 -11.70
N ASP A 202 -3.31 -14.18 -10.84
CA ASP A 202 -4.14 -15.41 -10.85
C ASP A 202 -5.64 -15.10 -10.85
N HIS A 203 -6.31 -15.38 -11.98
CA HIS A 203 -7.75 -15.24 -12.12
C HIS A 203 -8.36 -16.29 -13.06
N ASP A 204 -9.51 -16.82 -12.65
CA ASP A 204 -10.44 -17.52 -13.54
C ASP A 204 -11.09 -16.51 -14.49
N VAL A 205 -10.98 -16.78 -15.79
CA VAL A 205 -11.63 -15.96 -16.81
C VAL A 205 -12.52 -16.88 -17.64
N ASP A 206 -13.65 -17.27 -17.02
CA ASP A 206 -14.77 -17.99 -17.62
C ASP A 206 -14.34 -19.17 -18.52
N GLY A 207 -13.38 -20.00 -18.06
CA GLY A 207 -12.89 -21.17 -18.79
C GLY A 207 -12.19 -20.89 -20.14
N VAL A 208 -12.06 -19.61 -20.52
CA VAL A 208 -11.37 -19.17 -21.75
C VAL A 208 -9.85 -19.24 -21.56
N TYR A 209 -9.38 -18.95 -20.35
CA TYR A 209 -8.00 -19.14 -19.94
C TYR A 209 -7.98 -20.12 -18.76
N PRO A 210 -7.23 -21.24 -18.85
CA PRO A 210 -7.05 -22.12 -17.70
C PRO A 210 -6.44 -21.31 -16.56
N HIS A 211 -6.83 -21.59 -15.31
CA HIS A 211 -6.15 -21.05 -14.13
C HIS A 211 -4.64 -21.27 -14.28
N LEU A 212 -3.90 -20.18 -14.43
CA LEU A 212 -2.45 -20.20 -14.35
C LEU A 212 -2.06 -19.72 -12.94
N PRO A 213 -0.99 -20.28 -12.35
CA PRO A 213 -0.46 -19.71 -11.12
C PRO A 213 -0.08 -18.24 -11.36
N ALA A 214 -0.23 -17.43 -10.32
CA ALA A 214 0.13 -16.01 -10.29
C ALA A 214 1.65 -15.79 -10.46
N THR A 215 2.16 -15.91 -11.69
CA THR A 215 3.62 -15.89 -11.95
C THR A 215 4.29 -14.55 -11.64
N ASP A 216 3.50 -13.48 -11.49
CA ASP A 216 3.99 -12.16 -11.09
C ASP A 216 3.88 -11.87 -9.59
N GLN A 217 3.50 -12.84 -8.73
CA GLN A 217 3.67 -12.66 -7.28
C GLN A 217 5.14 -12.73 -6.89
N TRP A 218 5.57 -11.84 -5.99
CA TRP A 218 6.96 -11.75 -5.57
C TRP A 218 7.45 -12.94 -4.75
N TRP A 219 6.58 -13.47 -3.88
CA TRP A 219 6.95 -14.46 -2.88
C TRP A 219 7.03 -15.92 -3.33
N PRO A 220 6.17 -16.45 -4.22
CA PRO A 220 6.24 -17.87 -4.59
C PRO A 220 7.52 -18.11 -5.39
N PRO A 221 8.18 -19.26 -5.21
CA PRO A 221 9.35 -19.61 -6.01
C PRO A 221 8.97 -19.85 -7.48
N GLU A 222 9.95 -19.72 -8.38
CA GLU A 222 9.79 -20.15 -9.77
C GLU A 222 9.41 -21.64 -9.84
N PRO A 223 8.52 -22.05 -10.77
CA PRO A 223 7.91 -21.25 -11.84
C PRO A 223 6.60 -20.55 -11.45
N ASP A 224 6.14 -20.68 -10.20
CA ASP A 224 4.82 -20.23 -9.77
C ASP A 224 4.79 -18.76 -9.30
N GLY A 225 5.96 -18.11 -9.25
CA GLY A 225 6.16 -16.71 -8.90
C GLY A 225 7.59 -16.25 -9.18
N VAL A 226 7.99 -15.11 -8.62
CA VAL A 226 9.30 -14.48 -8.86
C VAL A 226 10.41 -15.07 -7.98
N GLY A 227 10.08 -15.65 -6.82
CA GLY A 227 11.05 -16.19 -5.86
C GLY A 227 11.86 -15.14 -5.11
N ALA A 228 11.39 -13.89 -5.09
CA ALA A 228 12.01 -12.78 -4.37
C ALA A 228 10.97 -12.09 -3.48
N PRO A 229 10.66 -12.61 -2.28
CA PRO A 229 9.61 -12.07 -1.42
C PRO A 229 9.76 -10.58 -1.11
N GLU A 230 8.67 -9.83 -1.15
CA GLU A 230 8.60 -8.39 -0.95
C GLU A 230 8.95 -7.95 0.48
N ASN A 231 8.71 -8.84 1.46
CA ASN A 231 9.09 -8.63 2.85
C ASN A 231 10.60 -8.57 3.07
N ALA A 232 11.43 -9.00 2.11
CA ALA A 232 12.87 -8.73 2.16
C ALA A 232 13.19 -7.22 2.09
N LEU A 233 12.32 -6.42 1.44
CA LEU A 233 12.39 -4.96 1.41
C LEU A 233 11.53 -4.33 2.51
N THR A 234 10.26 -4.69 2.60
CA THR A 234 9.28 -4.00 3.48
C THR A 234 9.32 -4.51 4.93
N GLY A 235 9.93 -5.66 5.19
CA GLY A 235 9.90 -6.35 6.49
C GLY A 235 8.63 -7.15 6.77
N VAL A 236 7.57 -6.98 5.99
CA VAL A 236 6.25 -7.60 6.20
C VAL A 236 5.59 -7.95 4.88
N SER A 237 4.71 -8.94 4.89
CA SER A 237 4.04 -9.47 3.71
C SER A 237 2.54 -9.49 3.90
N PHE A 238 1.79 -9.21 2.82
CA PHE A 238 0.34 -9.44 2.79
C PHE A 238 -0.01 -10.89 3.10
N ARG A 239 0.91 -11.83 2.79
CA ARG A 239 0.81 -13.24 3.21
C ARG A 239 0.57 -13.41 4.69
N ASN A 240 0.96 -12.52 5.58
CA ASN A 240 0.73 -12.70 7.02
C ASN A 240 -0.32 -11.76 7.60
N GLY A 241 -0.84 -10.85 6.78
CA GLY A 241 -1.91 -9.93 7.13
C GLY A 241 -3.25 -10.37 6.56
N GLY A 242 -3.98 -9.43 5.98
CA GLY A 242 -5.27 -9.69 5.35
C GLY A 242 -6.08 -8.45 4.99
N MET A 243 -7.16 -8.68 4.24
CA MET A 243 -8.10 -7.67 3.77
C MET A 243 -9.41 -7.75 4.56
N TRP A 244 -9.95 -6.60 4.98
CA TRP A 244 -11.29 -6.50 5.54
C TRP A 244 -12.29 -5.98 4.48
N PRO A 245 -13.17 -6.83 3.92
CA PRO A 245 -14.16 -6.40 2.95
C PRO A 245 -15.24 -5.56 3.66
N GLY A 246 -15.60 -4.43 3.03
CA GLY A 246 -16.73 -3.60 3.43
C GLY A 246 -17.86 -3.63 2.40
N ASP A 247 -19.09 -3.34 2.84
CA ASP A 247 -20.25 -3.17 1.94
C ASP A 247 -20.07 -1.96 0.99
N ASP A 248 -19.38 -0.92 1.49
CA ASP A 248 -18.88 0.24 0.75
C ASP A 248 -17.36 0.31 0.93
N TRP A 249 -16.62 0.83 -0.05
CA TRP A 249 -15.19 1.08 0.13
C TRP A 249 -14.96 2.42 0.85
N PRO A 250 -14.19 2.46 1.96
CA PRO A 250 -13.46 1.36 2.61
C PRO A 250 -14.23 0.69 3.77
N GLY A 251 -15.47 1.12 4.05
CA GLY A 251 -16.41 0.42 4.94
C GLY A 251 -16.12 0.59 6.43
N ASP A 252 -17.01 0.03 7.27
CA ASP A 252 -16.76 -0.09 8.71
C ASP A 252 -15.95 -1.36 9.01
N ARG A 253 -15.02 -1.24 9.97
CA ARG A 253 -14.01 -2.26 10.27
C ARG A 253 -13.52 -2.15 11.72
N PRO A 254 -12.83 -3.17 12.24
CA PRO A 254 -12.40 -3.21 13.64
C PRO A 254 -11.50 -2.03 14.04
N ARG A 255 -11.70 -1.53 15.26
CA ARG A 255 -11.01 -0.35 15.81
C ARG A 255 -9.98 -0.72 16.87
N THR A 256 -9.20 -1.78 16.59
CA THR A 256 -8.33 -2.44 17.55
C THR A 256 -7.03 -1.68 17.81
N GLY A 257 -6.36 -1.21 16.76
CA GLY A 257 -5.03 -0.61 16.86
C GLY A 257 -3.92 -1.61 17.20
N PHE A 258 -2.67 -1.15 17.13
CA PHE A 258 -1.48 -1.98 17.39
C PHE A 258 -1.18 -2.06 18.89
N LEU A 259 -1.09 -3.26 19.43
CA LEU A 259 -0.51 -3.51 20.75
C LEU A 259 0.95 -3.06 20.74
N VAL A 260 1.31 -2.13 21.63
CA VAL A 260 2.64 -1.51 21.67
C VAL A 260 3.68 -2.47 22.29
N GLN A 261 4.84 -2.56 21.65
CA GLN A 261 6.06 -3.21 22.12
C GLN A 261 7.23 -2.23 22.02
N HIS A 262 8.21 -2.33 22.92
CA HIS A 262 9.41 -1.48 22.90
C HIS A 262 9.05 0.02 22.96
N ALA A 263 8.23 0.41 23.95
CA ALA A 263 7.73 1.79 24.06
C ALA A 263 8.84 2.82 24.38
N ASP A 264 10.03 2.35 24.77
CA ASP A 264 11.25 3.13 24.93
C ASP A 264 11.98 3.42 23.59
N HIS A 265 11.58 2.76 22.50
CA HIS A 265 12.12 3.03 21.17
C HIS A 265 11.77 4.45 20.69
N TRP A 266 12.69 5.11 19.98
CA TRP A 266 12.56 6.51 19.52
C TRP A 266 11.30 6.77 18.69
N VAL A 267 10.78 5.75 18.00
CA VAL A 267 9.53 5.83 17.25
C VAL A 267 8.36 6.26 18.15
N TYR A 268 8.38 5.89 19.43
CA TYR A 268 7.35 6.22 20.42
C TYR A 268 7.65 7.45 21.27
N GLU A 269 8.76 8.15 21.05
CA GLU A 269 9.13 9.32 21.85
C GLU A 269 8.01 10.37 21.87
N GLY A 270 7.67 10.86 23.07
CA GLY A 270 6.61 11.86 23.25
C GLY A 270 5.18 11.37 22.99
N THR A 271 4.95 10.06 22.80
CA THR A 271 3.60 9.50 22.69
C THR A 271 2.95 9.23 24.06
N GLY A 272 3.76 8.91 25.07
CA GLY A 272 3.28 8.49 26.39
C GLY A 272 2.68 7.09 26.43
N LEU A 273 2.76 6.33 25.33
CA LEU A 273 2.30 4.95 25.25
C LEU A 273 3.17 4.02 26.09
N ARG A 274 2.55 2.99 26.66
CA ARG A 274 3.23 1.96 27.45
C ARG A 274 3.25 0.66 26.67
N ASP A 275 4.39 -0.01 26.66
CA ASP A 275 4.45 -1.39 26.20
C ASP A 275 3.98 -2.35 27.31
N GLY A 276 3.66 -3.59 26.91
CA GLY A 276 3.24 -4.65 27.83
C GLY A 276 4.36 -5.25 28.66
N SER A 277 5.60 -4.74 28.53
CA SER A 277 6.74 -5.34 29.21
C SER A 277 6.64 -5.12 30.72
N GLY A 278 6.83 -6.18 31.51
CA GLY A 278 6.74 -6.12 32.98
C GLY A 278 5.36 -6.39 33.60
N GLY A 279 4.41 -6.95 32.84
CA GLY A 279 3.14 -7.46 33.40
C GLY A 279 2.08 -6.40 33.72
N ARG A 280 2.28 -5.16 33.23
CA ARG A 280 1.24 -4.11 33.21
C ARG A 280 0.46 -4.19 31.90
N GLY A 281 -0.75 -3.62 31.86
CA GLY A 281 -1.53 -3.54 30.63
C GLY A 281 -0.82 -2.67 29.59
N ALA A 282 -0.59 -3.21 28.40
CA ALA A 282 -0.04 -2.50 27.26
C ALA A 282 -1.08 -1.57 26.63
N ASP A 283 -0.63 -0.41 26.15
CA ASP A 283 -1.47 0.48 25.35
C ASP A 283 -1.56 0.00 23.90
N ARG A 284 -2.55 0.54 23.19
CA ARG A 284 -2.77 0.28 21.76
C ARG A 284 -2.69 1.58 20.98
N LEU A 285 -1.74 1.66 20.05
CA LEU A 285 -1.62 2.78 19.12
C LEU A 285 -2.80 2.76 18.13
N GLY A 286 -3.54 3.86 18.03
CA GLY A 286 -4.72 3.97 17.16
C GLY A 286 -5.97 3.25 17.66
N ALA A 287 -6.05 2.93 18.95
CA ALA A 287 -7.24 2.33 19.54
C ALA A 287 -8.48 3.23 19.35
N GLY A 288 -9.62 2.63 18.99
CA GLY A 288 -10.84 3.40 18.67
C GLY A 288 -10.86 3.99 17.25
N GLN A 289 -9.75 3.88 16.52
CA GLN A 289 -9.67 4.24 15.10
C GLN A 289 -9.58 2.98 14.24
N PRO A 290 -10.08 3.03 12.99
CA PRO A 290 -10.00 1.92 12.06
C PRO A 290 -8.62 1.95 11.37
N LEU A 291 -7.56 1.91 12.21
CA LEU A 291 -6.16 2.05 11.83
C LEU A 291 -5.62 0.78 11.17
N ILE A 292 -6.03 -0.40 11.64
CA ILE A 292 -5.76 -1.64 10.90
C ILE A 292 -6.70 -1.59 9.71
N GLY A 293 -6.10 -1.35 8.55
CA GLY A 293 -6.76 -0.74 7.42
C GLY A 293 -7.67 -1.67 6.65
N TYR A 294 -8.04 -1.23 5.46
CA TYR A 294 -8.70 -2.05 4.46
C TYR A 294 -7.83 -3.29 4.18
N GLU A 295 -6.52 -3.08 4.06
CA GLU A 295 -5.52 -4.13 4.02
C GLU A 295 -4.40 -3.86 5.04
N CYS A 296 -3.76 -4.93 5.48
CA CYS A 296 -2.64 -4.91 6.40
C CYS A 296 -1.66 -6.05 6.10
N ASP A 297 -0.40 -5.85 6.49
CA ASP A 297 0.71 -6.79 6.26
C ASP A 297 1.30 -7.29 7.58
N GLY A 298 1.91 -8.47 7.55
CA GLY A 298 2.52 -9.09 8.74
C GLY A 298 3.89 -9.70 8.50
N ALA A 299 4.67 -9.86 9.56
CA ALA A 299 5.80 -10.79 9.59
C ALA A 299 5.36 -12.12 10.18
N ALA A 300 5.96 -13.24 9.77
CA ALA A 300 5.85 -14.50 10.50
C ALA A 300 6.54 -14.35 11.85
N TYR A 301 5.82 -14.55 12.95
CA TYR A 301 6.31 -14.29 14.31
C TYR A 301 6.07 -15.46 15.26
N THR A 302 6.80 -15.44 16.38
CA THR A 302 6.51 -16.21 17.60
C THR A 302 6.35 -15.25 18.77
N VAL A 303 5.71 -15.68 19.84
CA VAL A 303 5.52 -14.88 21.05
C VAL A 303 6.35 -15.51 22.17
N ASP A 304 7.21 -14.71 22.81
CA ASP A 304 8.02 -15.19 23.94
C ASP A 304 7.20 -15.27 25.24
N GLU A 305 7.81 -15.83 26.30
CA GLU A 305 7.17 -16.02 27.61
C GLU A 305 6.66 -14.71 28.24
N ARG A 306 7.16 -13.55 27.78
CA ARG A 306 6.75 -12.23 28.26
C ARG A 306 5.63 -11.62 27.41
N GLY A 307 5.14 -12.35 26.41
CA GLY A 307 4.11 -11.87 25.49
C GLY A 307 4.66 -10.98 24.38
N VAL A 308 5.98 -10.94 24.16
CA VAL A 308 6.58 -10.11 23.10
C VAL A 308 6.66 -10.91 21.80
N ALA A 309 6.04 -10.38 20.74
CA ALA A 309 6.09 -10.91 19.39
C ALA A 309 7.46 -10.61 18.76
N ARG A 310 8.10 -11.64 18.22
CA ARG A 310 9.40 -11.58 17.54
C ARG A 310 9.30 -12.21 16.16
N PRO A 311 9.83 -11.55 15.11
CA PRO A 311 9.84 -12.15 13.79
C PRO A 311 10.71 -13.42 13.80
N THR A 312 10.31 -14.39 12.99
CA THR A 312 11.03 -15.66 12.85
C THR A 312 12.07 -15.63 11.75
N GLY A 313 11.91 -14.75 10.77
CA GLY A 313 12.70 -14.70 9.53
C GLY A 313 12.40 -15.84 8.54
N ALA A 314 11.55 -16.80 8.90
CA ALA A 314 11.27 -17.98 8.08
C ALA A 314 10.52 -17.67 6.78
N ASP A 315 9.82 -16.53 6.73
CA ASP A 315 9.04 -16.05 5.58
C ASP A 315 9.81 -15.06 4.69
N GLY A 316 11.09 -14.77 5.02
CA GLY A 316 11.92 -13.76 4.36
C GLY A 316 11.96 -12.39 5.03
N THR A 317 11.28 -12.19 6.17
CA THR A 317 11.41 -10.96 6.96
C THR A 317 12.87 -10.81 7.44
N PRO A 318 13.51 -9.63 7.30
CA PRO A 318 14.91 -9.41 7.69
C PRO A 318 15.16 -9.75 9.16
N GLU A 319 16.31 -10.36 9.46
CA GLU A 319 16.69 -10.72 10.84
C GLU A 319 16.72 -9.50 11.78
N SER A 320 17.03 -8.31 11.25
CA SER A 320 17.04 -7.06 12.00
C SER A 320 15.66 -6.45 12.22
N PHE A 321 14.58 -7.03 11.69
CA PHE A 321 13.23 -6.48 11.83
C PHE A 321 12.80 -6.52 13.30
N LEU A 322 12.35 -5.38 13.80
CA LEU A 322 11.82 -5.20 15.15
C LEU A 322 10.33 -4.90 15.05
N ILE A 323 9.50 -5.80 15.60
CA ILE A 323 8.05 -5.58 15.68
C ILE A 323 7.78 -4.58 16.81
N LEU A 324 7.47 -3.35 16.43
CA LEU A 324 7.13 -2.27 17.37
C LEU A 324 5.65 -2.34 17.78
N GLY A 325 4.77 -2.74 16.88
CA GLY A 325 3.34 -2.85 17.15
C GLY A 325 2.72 -4.08 16.49
N ILE A 326 1.80 -4.75 17.17
CA ILE A 326 1.12 -5.93 16.63
C ILE A 326 -0.39 -5.90 16.83
N ALA A 327 -1.15 -6.21 15.78
CA ALA A 327 -2.59 -6.42 15.86
C ALA A 327 -2.94 -7.80 15.29
N VAL A 328 -3.17 -8.77 16.18
CA VAL A 328 -3.64 -10.11 15.79
C VAL A 328 -5.01 -9.99 15.12
N LEU A 329 -5.13 -10.55 13.92
CA LEU A 329 -6.36 -10.50 13.13
C LEU A 329 -7.35 -11.55 13.64
N ALA A 330 -8.57 -11.14 13.94
CA ALA A 330 -9.65 -12.03 14.32
C ALA A 330 -11.04 -11.39 14.08
N PRO A 331 -12.05 -12.15 13.62
CA PRO A 331 -11.93 -13.51 13.07
C PRO A 331 -11.25 -13.49 11.68
N THR A 332 -10.61 -14.60 11.28
CA THR A 332 -9.97 -14.76 9.96
C THR A 332 -10.79 -15.68 9.05
N HIS A 333 -10.64 -15.51 7.75
CA HIS A 333 -11.12 -16.40 6.70
C HIS A 333 -9.98 -16.64 5.70
N ASP A 334 -9.46 -17.87 5.65
CA ASP A 334 -8.33 -18.25 4.78
C ASP A 334 -8.79 -18.70 3.37
N ASP A 335 -9.70 -17.93 2.76
CA ASP A 335 -10.13 -18.07 1.37
C ASP A 335 -10.32 -16.67 0.78
N PHE A 336 -9.27 -16.15 0.16
CA PHE A 336 -9.23 -14.78 -0.35
C PHE A 336 -10.10 -14.58 -1.60
N HIS A 337 -10.28 -15.63 -2.40
CA HIS A 337 -11.05 -15.56 -3.65
C HIS A 337 -12.56 -15.61 -3.40
N ASN A 338 -12.98 -16.07 -2.23
CA ASN A 338 -14.37 -16.06 -1.79
C ASN A 338 -14.52 -15.28 -0.47
N PRO A 339 -14.42 -13.94 -0.50
CA PRO A 339 -14.33 -13.14 0.70
C PRO A 339 -15.60 -13.24 1.57
N LYS A 340 -15.39 -13.37 2.88
CA LYS A 340 -16.43 -13.43 3.90
C LYS A 340 -16.55 -12.09 4.64
N PRO A 341 -17.72 -11.43 4.61
CA PRO A 341 -17.97 -10.22 5.39
C PRO A 341 -17.72 -10.43 6.90
N GLY A 342 -17.23 -9.38 7.57
CA GLY A 342 -16.95 -9.39 9.00
C GLY A 342 -15.74 -10.25 9.42
N HIS A 343 -14.87 -10.62 8.48
CA HIS A 343 -13.64 -11.39 8.72
C HIS A 343 -12.46 -10.72 8.02
N TRP A 344 -11.25 -10.95 8.54
CA TRP A 344 -10.02 -10.70 7.81
C TRP A 344 -9.81 -11.82 6.79
N ASN A 345 -9.93 -11.49 5.52
CA ASN A 345 -9.77 -12.41 4.41
C ASN A 345 -8.29 -12.48 4.04
N CYS A 346 -7.75 -13.70 4.11
CA CYS A 346 -6.31 -13.94 4.07
C CYS A 346 -5.98 -14.82 2.88
N VAL A 347 -4.89 -14.52 2.18
CA VAL A 347 -4.35 -15.37 1.13
C VAL A 347 -3.76 -16.66 1.71
N SER A 348 -3.63 -17.69 0.88
CA SER A 348 -2.82 -18.86 1.24
C SER A 348 -1.40 -18.42 1.60
N ARG A 349 -0.81 -19.06 2.61
CA ARG A 349 0.59 -18.89 2.99
C ARG A 349 1.19 -20.23 3.37
N GLU A 350 2.51 -20.30 3.37
CA GLU A 350 3.26 -21.40 3.94
C GLU A 350 2.87 -21.67 5.42
N SER A 351 3.24 -22.84 5.95
CA SER A 351 2.98 -23.17 7.36
C SER A 351 3.62 -22.12 8.28
N ALA A 352 2.77 -21.31 8.93
CA ALA A 352 3.22 -20.19 9.74
C ALA A 352 3.39 -20.57 11.21
N THR A 353 4.31 -19.89 11.88
CA THR A 353 4.65 -20.08 13.30
C THR A 353 3.70 -19.36 14.27
N GLY A 354 2.72 -18.61 13.77
CA GLY A 354 1.80 -17.82 14.57
C GLY A 354 0.54 -17.36 13.81
N PRO A 355 -0.44 -16.75 14.50
CA PRO A 355 -1.66 -16.20 13.89
C PRO A 355 -1.38 -15.13 12.82
N ARG A 356 -2.38 -14.82 11.98
CA ARG A 356 -2.32 -13.64 11.09
C ARG A 356 -2.31 -12.36 11.93
N ALA A 357 -1.49 -11.38 11.56
CA ALA A 357 -1.38 -10.13 12.28
C ALA A 357 -0.92 -9.00 11.37
N ALA A 358 -1.41 -7.79 11.62
CA ALA A 358 -0.73 -6.60 11.17
C ALA A 358 0.49 -6.35 12.07
N THR A 359 1.68 -6.15 11.52
CA THR A 359 2.92 -5.91 12.31
C THR A 359 3.63 -4.64 11.90
N MET A 360 3.40 -3.55 12.63
CA MET A 360 4.17 -2.32 12.48
C MET A 360 5.59 -2.55 13.01
N GLY A 361 6.61 -2.15 12.24
CA GLY A 361 7.99 -2.42 12.63
C GLY A 361 9.03 -1.64 11.84
N ILE A 362 10.28 -1.96 12.11
CA ILE A 362 11.44 -1.30 11.53
C ILE A 362 12.57 -2.30 11.32
N HIS A 363 13.31 -2.18 10.22
CA HIS A 363 14.58 -2.89 10.02
C HIS A 363 15.65 -1.96 9.44
N THR A 364 16.89 -2.44 9.42
CA THR A 364 18.03 -1.67 8.93
C THR A 364 18.92 -2.51 8.02
N ARG A 365 19.30 -1.94 6.88
CA ARG A 365 20.25 -2.52 5.92
C ARG A 365 21.09 -1.38 5.33
N ASN A 366 22.05 -0.88 6.12
CA ASN A 366 22.73 0.43 6.00
C ASN A 366 21.80 1.64 6.11
N GLY A 367 20.72 1.66 5.33
CA GLY A 367 19.57 2.53 5.50
C GLY A 367 18.57 1.97 6.51
N THR A 368 17.50 2.72 6.77
CA THR A 368 16.42 2.33 7.68
C THR A 368 15.09 2.22 6.93
N VAL A 369 14.36 1.14 7.16
CA VAL A 369 13.02 0.93 6.62
C VAL A 369 12.02 0.84 7.75
N PHE A 370 11.12 1.82 7.82
CA PHE A 370 9.95 1.80 8.70
C PHE A 370 8.72 1.33 7.92
N THR A 371 7.93 0.44 8.52
CA THR A 371 6.69 -0.06 7.91
C THR A 371 5.52 0.04 8.88
N ALA A 372 4.51 0.80 8.49
CA ALA A 372 3.25 0.94 9.21
C ALA A 372 2.39 -0.33 9.14
N ALA A 373 2.53 -1.09 8.04
CA ALA A 373 1.83 -2.34 7.77
C ALA A 373 0.29 -2.20 7.77
N THR A 374 -0.20 -1.05 7.32
CA THR A 374 -1.63 -0.79 7.15
C THR A 374 -1.86 0.27 6.06
N THR A 375 -2.90 0.10 5.24
CA THR A 375 -3.28 1.08 4.22
C THR A 375 -3.73 2.42 4.82
N ASP A 376 -4.21 2.41 6.06
CA ASP A 376 -4.99 3.53 6.60
C ASP A 376 -4.24 4.47 7.53
N TRP A 377 -2.96 4.20 7.77
CA TRP A 377 -2.08 5.13 8.44
C TRP A 377 -2.22 6.58 7.92
N PRO A 378 -2.10 6.87 6.60
CA PRO A 378 -2.23 8.22 6.07
C PRO A 378 -3.61 8.85 6.30
N ALA A 379 -4.69 8.06 6.23
CA ALA A 379 -6.04 8.56 6.48
C ALA A 379 -6.22 8.97 7.95
N ILE A 380 -5.70 8.17 8.90
CA ILE A 380 -5.75 8.47 10.33
C ILE A 380 -4.93 9.74 10.65
N VAL A 381 -3.72 9.84 10.12
CA VAL A 381 -2.85 11.01 10.31
C VAL A 381 -3.45 12.26 9.66
N GLY A 382 -3.82 12.16 8.39
CA GLY A 382 -4.33 13.26 7.59
C GLY A 382 -5.54 13.96 8.21
N ARG A 383 -6.46 13.14 8.75
CA ARG A 383 -7.69 13.58 9.43
C ARG A 383 -7.50 13.93 10.91
N GLY A 384 -6.30 13.71 11.46
CA GLY A 384 -6.01 14.01 12.87
C GLY A 384 -6.80 13.14 13.85
N CYS A 385 -7.11 11.89 13.49
CA CYS A 385 -7.98 11.01 14.27
C CYS A 385 -7.30 10.41 15.52
N ASP A 386 -5.97 10.36 15.55
CA ASP A 386 -5.19 9.85 16.69
C ASP A 386 -3.87 10.63 16.87
N VAL A 387 -3.66 11.17 18.06
CA VAL A 387 -2.48 11.98 18.40
C VAL A 387 -1.20 11.16 18.49
N GLY A 388 -1.30 9.89 18.88
CA GLY A 388 -0.19 8.96 18.98
C GLY A 388 0.33 8.58 17.59
N VAL A 389 -0.57 8.23 16.66
CA VAL A 389 -0.21 7.91 15.26
C VAL A 389 0.43 9.12 14.59
N GLY A 390 -0.12 10.33 14.81
CA GLY A 390 0.48 11.57 14.32
C GLY A 390 1.86 11.85 14.94
N ARG A 391 2.07 11.56 16.24
CA ARG A 391 3.38 11.70 16.89
C ARG A 391 4.40 10.70 16.35
N VAL A 392 4.04 9.42 16.22
CA VAL A 392 4.90 8.39 15.61
C VAL A 392 5.31 8.80 14.19
N THR A 393 4.37 9.32 13.39
CA THR A 393 4.66 9.80 12.04
C THR A 393 5.71 10.90 12.05
N ARG A 394 5.56 11.93 12.90
CA ARG A 394 6.57 12.99 13.04
C ARG A 394 7.93 12.43 13.43
N ASN A 395 7.98 11.55 14.43
CA ASN A 395 9.24 10.94 14.86
C ASN A 395 9.96 10.22 13.70
N VAL A 396 9.21 9.46 12.89
CA VAL A 396 9.76 8.77 11.70
C VAL A 396 10.26 9.77 10.67
N LEU A 397 9.47 10.79 10.31
CA LEU A 397 9.86 11.79 9.32
C LEU A 397 11.08 12.59 9.79
N ASP A 398 11.05 13.09 11.03
CA ASP A 398 12.12 13.90 11.61
C ASP A 398 13.43 13.12 11.73
N ARG A 399 13.36 11.82 12.05
CA ARG A 399 14.55 10.99 12.23
C ARG A 399 15.15 10.50 10.92
N LEU A 400 14.31 10.16 9.94
CA LEU A 400 14.74 9.51 8.70
C LEU A 400 15.02 10.49 7.55
N SER A 401 14.60 11.74 7.66
CA SER A 401 14.86 12.77 6.65
C SER A 401 16.13 13.60 6.87
N THR A 402 16.86 13.38 7.96
CA THR A 402 18.09 14.14 8.31
C THR A 402 19.36 13.57 7.68
#